data_AF-A0A974PR70-F1
#
_entry.id   AF-A0A974PR70-F1
#
_cell.length_a   1.000
_cell.length_b   1.000
_cell.length_c   1.000
_cell.angle_alpha   90.00
_cell.angle_beta   90.00
_cell.angle_gamma   90.00
#
_symmetry.space_group_name_H-M   'P 1'
#
loop_
_entity.id
_entity.type
_entity.pdbx_description
1 polymer ?
#
loop_
_entity_poly.entity_id
_entity_poly.type
_entity_poly.pdbx_seq_one_letter_code
_entity_poly.pdbx_strand_id
1 'polypeptide(L)'
;MVREFEYQGETFRVTAHGIHGHEEIFIVHIEEDGVEGAEISIDRMTEENDTSAPIEEILVMLCDKLIPQGEIKVQNPEAPFAWRQGNVVFEVHDGLQDIKHD
;
A
#
# COMPACT_ATOMS: atom_id res chain seq x y z
N MET A 1 9.22 1.08 -1.26
CA MET A 1 8.50 2.28 -0.80
C MET A 1 7.57 1.88 0.33
N VAL A 2 7.56 2.62 1.44
CA VAL A 2 6.52 2.50 2.48
C VAL A 2 5.89 3.87 2.70
N ARG A 3 4.57 3.96 2.56
CA ARG A 3 3.85 5.26 2.63
C ARG A 3 2.39 5.09 3.01
N GLU A 4 1.83 6.10 3.68
CA GLU A 4 0.41 6.16 4.03
C GLU A 4 -0.39 7.00 3.03
N PHE A 5 -1.64 6.59 2.81
CA PHE A 5 -2.60 7.28 1.96
C PHE A 5 -4.01 7.15 2.53
N GLU A 6 -4.92 7.98 2.02
CA GLU A 6 -6.33 8.01 2.35
C GLU A 6 -7.15 7.59 1.12
N TYR A 7 -8.18 6.79 1.33
CA TYR A 7 -9.16 6.43 0.32
C TYR A 7 -10.49 6.11 1.00
N GLN A 8 -11.60 6.60 0.45
CA GLN A 8 -12.94 6.46 1.04
C GLN A 8 -13.08 6.88 2.52
N GLY A 9 -12.24 7.83 2.97
CA GLY A 9 -12.22 8.32 4.34
C GLY A 9 -11.42 7.45 5.32
N GLU A 10 -10.84 6.34 4.85
CA GLU A 10 -10.03 5.43 5.64
C GLU A 10 -8.53 5.66 5.38
N THR A 11 -7.70 5.25 6.35
CA THR A 11 -6.24 5.32 6.22
C THR A 11 -5.66 3.95 5.90
N PHE A 12 -4.75 3.93 4.95
CA PHE A 12 -4.05 2.72 4.54
C PHE A 12 -2.54 2.99 4.49
N ARG A 13 -1.77 1.94 4.74
CA ARG A 13 -0.33 1.95 4.54
C ARG A 13 0.06 0.96 3.46
N VAL A 14 0.73 1.45 2.43
CA VAL A 14 1.31 0.62 1.38
C VAL A 14 2.77 0.32 1.68
N THR A 15 3.16 -0.93 1.48
CA THR A 15 4.55 -1.37 1.29
C THR A 15 4.66 -1.93 -0.13
N ALA A 16 5.47 -1.31 -0.97
CA ALA A 16 5.73 -1.75 -2.34
C ALA A 16 7.21 -2.03 -2.56
N HIS A 17 7.54 -3.19 -3.13
CA HIS A 17 8.90 -3.63 -3.40
C HIS A 17 9.06 -4.10 -4.85
N GLY A 18 10.04 -3.56 -5.56
CA GLY A 18 10.31 -3.88 -6.97
C GLY A 18 10.34 -2.63 -7.83
N ILE A 19 10.12 -2.82 -9.14
CA ILE A 19 10.04 -1.74 -10.13
C ILE A 19 8.64 -1.68 -10.70
N HIS A 20 8.24 -0.52 -11.22
CA HIS A 20 6.93 -0.31 -11.83
C HIS A 20 6.54 -1.42 -12.83
N GLY A 21 5.35 -1.99 -12.63
CA GLY A 21 4.81 -3.11 -13.40
C GLY A 21 5.29 -4.49 -12.95
N HIS A 22 6.24 -4.54 -12.01
CA HIS A 22 6.89 -5.75 -11.50
C HIS A 22 7.26 -5.56 -10.02
N GLU A 23 6.29 -5.08 -9.24
CA GLU A 23 6.41 -4.93 -7.80
C GLU A 23 5.46 -5.85 -7.03
N GLU A 24 5.89 -6.28 -5.85
CA GLU A 24 5.03 -6.82 -4.82
C GLU A 24 4.46 -5.66 -4.01
N ILE A 25 3.13 -5.59 -3.90
CA ILE A 25 2.42 -4.53 -3.19
C ILE A 25 1.62 -5.16 -2.07
N PHE A 26 1.78 -4.62 -0.87
CA PHE A 26 1.04 -4.98 0.33
C PHE A 26 0.36 -3.74 0.90
N ILE A 27 -0.91 -3.84 1.26
CA ILE A 27 -1.70 -2.77 1.86
C ILE A 27 -2.29 -3.28 3.16
N VAL A 28 -2.18 -2.47 4.21
CA VAL A 28 -2.87 -2.66 5.49
C VAL A 28 -3.75 -1.47 5.80
N HIS A 29 -4.96 -1.73 6.27
CA HIS A 29 -5.87 -0.72 6.82
C HIS A 29 -5.40 -0.31 8.22
N ILE A 30 -5.37 0.98 8.48
CA ILE A 30 -5.03 1.54 9.79
C ILE A 30 -6.33 2.03 10.43
N GLU A 31 -6.73 1.37 11.52
CA GLU A 31 -7.94 1.70 12.28
C GLU A 31 -7.80 3.05 13.01
N GLU A 32 -8.91 3.60 13.51
CA GLU A 32 -8.94 4.92 14.16
C GLU A 32 -8.00 5.04 15.37
N ASP A 33 -7.72 3.94 16.07
CA ASP A 33 -6.79 3.91 17.21
C ASP A 33 -5.32 3.69 16.80
N GLY A 34 -5.05 3.55 15.49
CA GLY A 34 -3.72 3.33 14.92
C GLY A 34 -3.28 1.87 14.85
N VAL A 35 -4.17 0.92 15.19
CA VAL A 35 -3.93 -0.51 15.03
C VAL A 35 -4.07 -0.94 13.56
N GLU A 36 -3.22 -1.90 13.18
CA GLU A 36 -3.24 -2.54 11.87
C GLU A 36 -4.40 -3.54 11.81
N GLY A 37 -5.34 -3.29 10.91
CA GLY A 37 -6.54 -4.09 10.70
C GLY A 37 -6.38 -5.08 9.55
N ALA A 38 -7.36 -5.09 8.63
CA ALA A 38 -7.35 -5.98 7.48
C ALA A 38 -6.24 -5.64 6.47
N GLU A 39 -5.75 -6.66 5.77
CA GLU A 39 -4.64 -6.55 4.81
C GLU A 39 -4.94 -7.26 3.48
N ILE A 40 -4.29 -6.79 2.41
CA ILE A 40 -4.31 -7.43 1.08
C ILE A 40 -2.98 -7.20 0.36
N SER A 41 -2.60 -8.13 -0.51
CA SER A 41 -1.43 -7.98 -1.37
C SER A 41 -1.68 -8.40 -2.81
N ILE A 42 -0.76 -8.01 -3.69
CA ILE A 42 -0.63 -8.51 -5.05
C ILE A 42 0.85 -8.59 -5.44
N ASP A 43 1.22 -9.70 -6.07
CA ASP A 43 2.48 -9.88 -6.77
C ASP A 43 2.27 -9.55 -8.25
N ARG A 44 2.70 -8.36 -8.70
CA ARG A 44 2.48 -7.93 -10.09
C ARG A 44 3.35 -8.68 -11.11
N MET A 45 4.24 -9.56 -10.66
CA MET A 45 5.13 -10.35 -11.51
C MET A 45 4.47 -11.67 -11.94
N THR A 46 3.62 -12.23 -11.09
CA THR A 46 3.06 -13.58 -11.25
C THR A 46 1.54 -13.60 -11.34
N GLU A 47 0.86 -12.60 -10.79
CA GLU A 47 -0.59 -12.49 -10.83
C GLU A 47 -1.06 -11.69 -12.04
N GLU A 48 -2.27 -12.01 -12.54
CA GLU A 48 -2.86 -11.26 -13.66
C GLU A 48 -3.21 -9.83 -13.22
N ASN A 49 -2.56 -8.85 -13.85
CA ASN A 49 -2.75 -7.43 -13.55
C ASN A 49 -2.39 -6.57 -14.77
N ASP A 50 -2.82 -5.31 -14.76
CA ASP A 50 -2.32 -4.32 -15.70
C ASP A 50 -0.95 -3.80 -15.23
N THR A 51 0.12 -4.31 -15.81
CA THR A 51 1.51 -3.92 -15.46
C THR A 51 1.87 -2.51 -15.94
N SER A 52 1.05 -1.89 -16.79
CA SER A 52 1.24 -0.50 -17.24
C SER A 52 0.51 0.52 -16.36
N ALA A 53 -0.41 0.06 -15.51
CA ALA A 53 -1.16 0.93 -14.62
C ALA A 53 -0.26 1.59 -13.57
N PRO A 54 -0.47 2.89 -13.28
CA PRO A 54 0.24 3.57 -12.21
C PRO A 54 -0.08 2.92 -10.86
N ILE A 55 0.86 3.01 -9.92
CA ILE A 55 0.72 2.36 -8.61
C ILE A 55 -0.57 2.79 -7.89
N GLU A 56 -0.96 4.05 -8.00
CA GLU A 56 -2.16 4.62 -7.36
C GLU A 56 -3.45 3.88 -7.78
N GLU A 57 -3.59 3.52 -9.06
CA GLU A 57 -4.74 2.76 -9.56
C GLU A 57 -4.73 1.32 -9.01
N ILE A 58 -3.54 0.73 -8.85
CA ILE A 58 -3.39 -0.60 -8.23
C ILE A 58 -3.77 -0.54 -6.75
N LEU A 59 -3.40 0.53 -6.03
CA LEU A 59 -3.77 0.72 -4.63
C LEU A 59 -5.29 0.88 -4.47
N VAL A 60 -5.93 1.67 -5.32
CA VAL A 60 -7.39 1.81 -5.33
C VAL A 60 -8.06 0.47 -5.61
N MET A 61 -7.61 -0.28 -6.61
CA MET A 61 -8.14 -1.61 -6.93
C MET A 61 -8.02 -2.59 -5.75
N LEU A 62 -6.91 -2.55 -5.02
CA LEU A 62 -6.71 -3.37 -3.83
C LEU A 62 -7.60 -2.91 -2.67
N CYS A 63 -7.76 -1.61 -2.45
CA CYS A 63 -8.69 -1.09 -1.44
C CYS A 63 -10.14 -1.47 -1.76
N ASP A 64 -10.59 -1.36 -3.01
CA ASP A 64 -11.93 -1.75 -3.45
C ASP A 64 -12.20 -3.24 -3.21
N LYS A 65 -11.15 -4.08 -3.23
CA LYS A 65 -11.22 -5.50 -2.86
C LYS A 65 -11.20 -5.71 -1.34
N LEU A 66 -10.33 -4.99 -0.64
CA LEU A 66 -10.10 -5.16 0.80
C LEU A 66 -11.29 -4.68 1.63
N ILE A 67 -11.85 -3.52 1.32
CA ILE A 67 -12.97 -2.90 2.07
C ILE A 67 -14.14 -3.88 2.28
N PRO A 68 -14.70 -4.51 1.22
CA PRO A 68 -15.78 -5.48 1.40
C PRO A 68 -15.32 -6.79 2.05
N GLN A 69 -14.08 -7.24 1.80
CA GLN A 69 -13.55 -8.50 2.37
C GLN A 69 -13.26 -8.41 3.86
N GLY A 70 -12.71 -7.28 4.31
CA GLY A 70 -12.39 -6.98 5.69
C GLY A 70 -13.54 -6.37 6.47
N GLU A 71 -14.74 -6.26 5.86
CA GLU A 71 -15.92 -5.62 6.46
C GLU A 71 -15.64 -4.20 6.98
N ILE A 72 -14.75 -3.47 6.31
CA ILE A 72 -14.30 -2.13 6.71
C ILE A 72 -15.45 -1.13 6.51
N LYS A 73 -15.81 -0.42 7.58
CA LYS A 73 -16.83 0.62 7.54
C LYS A 73 -16.21 1.95 7.13
N VAL A 74 -16.24 2.23 5.84
CA VAL A 74 -15.71 3.46 5.27
C VAL A 74 -16.45 4.70 5.80
N GLN A 75 -15.70 5.72 6.21
CA GLN A 75 -16.26 6.97 6.71
C GLN A 75 -16.81 7.87 5.60
N ASN A 76 -16.22 7.85 4.40
CA ASN A 76 -16.63 8.69 3.28
C ASN A 76 -16.45 7.97 1.93
N PRO A 77 -17.46 7.22 1.45
CA PRO A 77 -17.38 6.43 0.22
C PRO A 77 -16.98 7.21 -1.04
N GLU A 78 -17.19 8.53 -1.06
CA GLU A 78 -16.89 9.39 -2.21
C GLU A 78 -15.53 10.09 -2.09
N ALA A 79 -14.80 9.91 -0.98
CA ALA A 79 -13.49 10.52 -0.81
C ALA A 79 -12.47 9.93 -1.79
N PRO A 80 -11.78 10.77 -2.59
CA PRO A 80 -10.81 10.30 -3.55
C PRO A 80 -9.55 9.78 -2.87
N PHE A 81 -8.73 9.07 -3.64
CA PHE A 81 -7.38 8.72 -3.21
C PHE A 81 -6.54 9.97 -2.96
N ALA A 82 -5.81 10.00 -1.85
CA ALA A 82 -4.85 11.05 -1.54
C ALA A 82 -3.68 10.53 -0.71
N TRP A 83 -2.45 10.84 -1.11
CA TRP A 83 -1.28 10.58 -0.26
C TRP A 83 -1.33 11.41 1.02
N ARG A 84 -1.15 10.80 2.19
CA ARG A 84 -1.01 11.56 3.44
C ARG A 84 0.33 12.30 3.42
N GLN A 85 0.32 13.57 3.85
CA GLN A 85 1.55 14.30 4.14
C GLN A 85 2.12 13.80 5.47
N GLY A 86 2.88 12.70 5.41
CA GLY A 86 3.63 12.09 6.50
C GLY A 86 4.97 11.59 5.97
N ASN A 87 5.98 11.54 6.85
CA ASN A 87 7.35 11.14 6.50
C ASN A 87 7.33 9.85 5.68
N VAL A 88 8.00 9.81 4.52
CA VAL A 88 8.35 8.55 3.86
C VAL A 88 9.06 7.72 4.91
N VAL A 89 8.40 6.68 5.42
CA VAL A 89 8.92 5.85 6.50
C VAL A 89 9.83 4.84 5.81
N PHE A 90 11.06 5.27 5.53
CA PHE A 90 12.12 4.54 4.83
C PHE A 90 11.96 4.41 3.30
N GLU A 91 12.90 5.05 2.60
CA GLU A 91 13.37 4.55 1.31
C GLU A 91 14.07 3.21 1.62
N VAL A 92 13.48 2.09 1.19
CA VAL A 92 14.11 0.77 1.32
C VAL A 92 15.43 0.83 0.56
N HIS A 93 16.54 0.97 1.29
CA HIS A 93 17.87 1.03 0.74
C HIS A 93 18.15 -0.26 -0.05
N ASP A 94 18.59 -0.08 -1.29
CA ASP A 94 19.20 -1.09 -2.13
C ASP A 94 20.39 -1.75 -1.38
N GLY A 95 20.15 -2.94 -0.83
CA GLY A 95 21.06 -4.09 -0.82
C GLY A 95 22.52 -4.00 -0.34
N LEU A 96 23.06 -2.89 0.17
CA LEU A 96 24.45 -2.85 0.66
C LEU A 96 24.51 -2.98 2.19
N GLN A 97 24.55 -4.24 2.66
CA GLN A 97 25.11 -4.56 3.97
C GLN A 97 26.62 -4.28 3.94
N ASP A 98 27.04 -3.11 4.44
CA ASP A 98 28.44 -2.82 4.75
C ASP A 98 28.85 -3.67 5.96
N ILE A 99 29.32 -4.89 5.69
CA ILE A 99 29.98 -5.73 6.69
C ILE A 99 31.33 -5.09 7.05
N LYS A 100 31.36 -4.19 8.03
CA LYS A 100 32.60 -3.84 8.72
C LYS A 100 32.95 -4.95 9.70
N HIS A 101 33.93 -5.75 9.29
CA HIS A 101 34.71 -6.63 10.14
C HIS A 101 35.73 -5.76 10.90
N ASP A 102 35.72 -5.84 12.23
CA ASP A 102 36.88 -5.55 13.08
C ASP A 102 37.14 -6.77 13.96
#